data_AF-X0XFK2-F1
#
_entry.id   AF-X0XFK2-F1
#
_cell.length_a   1.000
_cell.length_b   1.000
_cell.length_c   1.000
_cell.angle_alpha   90.00
_cell.angle_beta   90.00
_cell.angle_gamma   90.00
#
_symmetry.space_group_name_H-M   'P 1'
#
loop_
_entity.id
_entity.type
_entity.pdbx_description
1 polymer ?
#
loop_
_entity_poly.entity_id
_entity_poly.type
_entity_poly.pdbx_seq_one_letter_code
_entity_poly.pdbx_strand_id
1 'polypeptide(L)'
;FGAGTHPGNVAGVMSQAVVSGASSIWVSWMWMFGTPFYWLIAPIVRRMRCLTMADFFRERFGRSASVLYIIVATVGMTVFLAGVLLATTRTVQGMMGKAGTQDSEIWFFGILFVSTAVFIIYSYWGGIIAAIRTDMIQGLMIIALSFIAIPVALGRVDGLAGMRATLGAQEGSYLSLFDPTHFSLLTVMLLCINAPLTALAFPHLMSVCAAGRTEWEGRVGFTYGNILKRICTIGWCVLGLCWLAYLINSGSA
;
A
#
# COMPACT_ATOMS: atom_id res chain seq x y z
N PHE A 1 3.89 10.14 0.67
CA PHE A 1 4.18 8.92 -0.11
C PHE A 1 4.86 7.88 0.77
N GLY A 2 6.10 8.09 1.22
CA GLY A 2 6.87 7.14 2.03
C GLY A 2 6.11 6.53 3.21
N ALA A 3 5.61 7.38 4.11
CA ALA A 3 4.85 6.95 5.29
C ALA A 3 3.57 6.14 4.99
N GLY A 4 3.05 6.23 3.76
CA GLY A 4 1.84 5.54 3.34
C GLY A 4 2.09 4.38 2.40
N THR A 5 3.32 4.13 1.96
CA THR A 5 3.64 3.16 0.90
C THR A 5 4.69 2.18 1.38
N HIS A 6 4.37 0.89 1.33
CA HIS A 6 5.26 -0.20 1.73
C HIS A 6 5.27 -1.32 0.67
N PRO A 7 6.24 -2.25 0.71
CA PRO A 7 6.36 -3.33 -0.27
C PRO A 7 5.09 -4.18 -0.43
N GLY A 8 4.34 -4.38 0.65
CA GLY A 8 3.03 -5.07 0.61
C GLY A 8 1.98 -4.40 -0.27
N ASN A 9 2.03 -3.07 -0.49
CA ASN A 9 1.15 -2.43 -1.46
C ASN A 9 1.53 -2.80 -2.90
N VAL A 10 2.82 -2.88 -3.20
CA VAL A 10 3.31 -3.28 -4.53
C VAL A 10 2.96 -4.74 -4.80
N ALA A 11 3.33 -5.63 -3.87
CA ALA A 11 3.06 -7.06 -3.96
C ALA A 11 1.55 -7.35 -4.01
N GLY A 12 0.74 -6.64 -3.22
CA GLY A 12 -0.71 -6.78 -3.22
C GLY A 12 -1.35 -6.39 -4.55
N VAL A 13 -0.96 -5.25 -5.14
CA VAL A 13 -1.46 -4.83 -6.46
C VAL A 13 -1.03 -5.80 -7.56
N MET A 14 0.25 -6.19 -7.57
CA MET A 14 0.75 -7.13 -8.57
C MET A 14 0.07 -8.50 -8.48
N SER A 15 -0.07 -9.04 -7.26
CA SER A 15 -0.71 -10.34 -7.03
C SER A 15 -2.18 -10.33 -7.44
N GLN A 16 -2.92 -9.27 -7.10
CA GLN A 16 -4.33 -9.15 -7.50
C GLN A 16 -4.48 -8.92 -9.01
N ALA A 17 -3.53 -8.24 -9.65
CA ALA A 17 -3.53 -8.09 -11.11
C ALA A 17 -3.31 -9.41 -11.86
N VAL A 18 -2.56 -10.35 -11.27
CA VAL A 18 -2.40 -11.70 -11.81
C VAL A 18 -3.69 -12.51 -11.68
N VAL A 19 -4.43 -12.36 -10.56
CA VAL A 19 -5.66 -13.13 -10.29
C VAL A 19 -6.87 -12.59 -11.05
N SER A 20 -7.14 -11.28 -10.96
CA SER A 20 -8.37 -10.64 -11.46
C SER A 20 -8.14 -9.68 -12.63
N GLY A 21 -6.92 -9.61 -13.16
CA GLY A 21 -6.57 -8.69 -14.24
C GLY A 21 -6.57 -7.22 -13.83
N ALA A 22 -6.77 -6.34 -14.81
CA ALA A 22 -6.71 -4.88 -14.68
C ALA A 22 -7.77 -4.32 -13.72
N SER A 23 -8.89 -5.01 -13.54
CA SER A 23 -9.97 -4.62 -12.61
C SER A 23 -9.49 -4.51 -11.16
N SER A 24 -8.46 -5.27 -10.79
CA SER A 24 -7.84 -5.25 -9.46
C SER A 24 -7.26 -3.88 -9.04
N ILE A 25 -7.03 -2.97 -9.99
CA ILE A 25 -6.55 -1.62 -9.71
C ILE A 25 -7.49 -0.87 -8.75
N TRP A 26 -8.77 -1.23 -8.72
CA TRP A 26 -9.78 -0.69 -7.81
C TRP A 26 -9.49 -0.94 -6.33
N VAL A 27 -8.75 -2.00 -5.98
CA VAL A 27 -8.27 -2.21 -4.60
C VAL A 27 -7.39 -1.05 -4.14
N SER A 28 -6.56 -0.52 -5.04
CA SER A 28 -5.74 0.67 -4.74
C SER A 28 -6.48 1.98 -4.96
N TRP A 29 -7.36 2.03 -5.96
CA TRP A 29 -8.10 3.23 -6.34
C TRP A 29 -9.35 3.50 -5.52
N MET A 30 -9.78 2.62 -4.62
CA MET A 30 -10.86 2.93 -3.65
C MET A 30 -10.56 4.22 -2.85
N TRP A 31 -9.27 4.51 -2.64
CA TRP A 31 -8.79 5.71 -1.94
C TRP A 31 -8.71 6.95 -2.84
N MET A 32 -8.89 6.81 -4.16
CA MET A 32 -8.76 7.91 -5.13
C MET A 32 -9.81 9.00 -4.87
N PHE A 33 -11.05 8.61 -4.55
CA PHE A 33 -12.11 9.56 -4.21
C PHE A 33 -11.94 10.18 -2.80
N GLY A 34 -11.07 9.61 -1.97
CA GLY A 34 -10.61 10.23 -0.72
C GLY A 34 -9.67 11.41 -0.93
N THR A 35 -9.05 11.52 -2.10
CA THR A 35 -8.05 12.56 -2.41
C THR A 35 -8.53 14.00 -2.18
N PRO A 36 -9.72 14.45 -2.65
CA PRO A 36 -10.21 15.79 -2.35
C PRO A 36 -10.39 16.02 -0.83
N PHE A 37 -10.76 14.98 -0.09
CA PHE A 37 -10.91 15.06 1.36
C PHE A 37 -9.56 15.13 2.07
N TYR A 38 -8.48 14.54 1.55
CA TYR A 38 -7.15 14.64 2.15
C TYR A 38 -6.65 16.09 2.30
N TRP A 39 -7.02 16.96 1.37
CA TRP A 39 -6.73 18.39 1.46
C TRP A 39 -7.43 19.08 2.64
N LEU A 40 -8.61 18.59 3.01
CA LEU A 40 -9.41 19.09 4.13
C LEU A 40 -9.05 18.40 5.45
N ILE A 41 -8.71 17.12 5.41
CA ILE A 41 -8.38 16.31 6.58
C ILE A 41 -7.09 16.80 7.23
N ALA A 42 -6.03 17.06 6.45
CA ALA A 42 -4.75 17.51 6.98
C ALA A 42 -4.83 18.74 7.91
N PRO A 43 -5.50 19.85 7.53
CA PRO A 43 -5.66 21.01 8.42
C PRO A 43 -6.61 20.73 9.59
N ILE A 44 -7.69 19.97 9.38
CA ILE A 44 -8.61 19.60 10.48
C ILE A 44 -7.84 18.85 11.56
N VAL A 45 -7.12 17.81 11.18
CA VAL A 45 -6.31 16.98 12.07
C VAL A 45 -5.30 17.80 12.85
N ARG A 46 -4.64 18.75 12.19
CA ARG A 46 -3.70 19.65 12.83
C ARG A 46 -4.37 20.65 13.80
N ARG A 47 -5.60 21.08 13.51
CA ARG A 47 -6.39 21.98 14.37
C ARG A 47 -7.00 21.29 15.59
N MET A 48 -7.16 19.96 15.56
CA MET A 48 -7.60 19.20 16.74
C MET A 48 -6.61 19.33 17.91
N ARG A 49 -5.32 19.62 17.64
CA ARG A 49 -4.25 19.80 18.65
C ARG A 49 -4.08 18.63 19.63
N CYS A 50 -4.66 17.48 19.32
CA CYS A 50 -4.43 16.22 20.03
C CYS A 50 -3.06 15.64 19.66
N LEU A 51 -2.45 14.87 20.56
CA LEU A 51 -1.23 14.12 20.25
C LEU A 51 -1.57 12.80 19.56
N THR A 52 -2.62 12.13 20.02
CA THR A 52 -3.11 10.88 19.46
C THR A 52 -4.58 10.99 19.08
N MET A 53 -5.03 10.10 18.20
CA MET A 53 -6.45 10.05 17.85
C MET A 53 -7.31 9.55 19.02
N ALA A 54 -6.72 8.77 19.94
CA ALA A 54 -7.37 8.33 21.17
C ALA A 54 -7.70 9.52 22.11
N ASP A 55 -6.85 10.55 22.13
CA ASP A 55 -7.09 11.78 22.90
C ASP A 55 -8.29 12.54 22.34
N PHE A 56 -8.39 12.64 21.00
CA PHE A 56 -9.56 13.22 20.35
C PHE A 56 -10.85 12.49 20.74
N PHE A 57 -10.86 11.15 20.69
CA PHE A 57 -12.01 10.37 21.12
C PHE A 57 -12.35 10.58 22.59
N ARG A 58 -11.33 10.75 23.43
CA ARG A 58 -11.51 11.02 24.86
C ARG A 58 -12.17 12.37 25.12
N GLU A 59 -11.67 13.43 24.48
CA GLU A 59 -12.21 14.79 24.64
C GLU A 59 -13.63 14.91 24.08
N ARG A 60 -13.91 14.26 22.93
CA ARG A 60 -15.19 14.42 22.24
C ARG A 60 -16.30 13.50 22.72
N PHE A 61 -15.96 12.27 23.12
CA PHE A 61 -16.92 11.19 23.41
C PHE A 61 -16.72 10.54 24.78
N GLY A 62 -15.71 10.96 25.55
CA GLY A 62 -15.44 10.47 26.89
C GLY A 62 -14.53 9.24 26.94
N ARG A 63 -14.32 8.74 28.17
CA ARG A 63 -13.32 7.71 28.46
C ARG A 63 -13.61 6.36 27.82
N SER A 64 -14.87 5.95 27.76
CA SER A 64 -15.28 4.65 27.18
C SER A 64 -14.95 4.56 25.69
N ALA A 65 -15.25 5.61 24.92
CA ALA A 65 -14.95 5.68 23.49
C ALA A 65 -13.44 5.65 23.22
N SER A 66 -12.64 6.34 24.04
CA SER A 66 -11.17 6.32 23.92
C SER A 66 -10.58 4.92 24.14
N VAL A 67 -11.04 4.21 25.19
CA VAL A 67 -10.57 2.83 25.47
C VAL A 67 -10.96 1.88 24.34
N LEU A 68 -12.20 1.97 23.84
CA LEU A 68 -12.64 1.18 22.69
C LEU A 68 -11.76 1.45 21.47
N TYR A 69 -11.50 2.72 21.18
CA TYR A 69 -10.63 3.11 20.07
C TYR A 69 -9.23 2.54 20.22
N ILE A 70 -8.62 2.63 21.41
CA ILE A 70 -7.27 2.08 21.66
C ILE A 70 -7.23 0.58 21.39
N ILE A 71 -8.20 -0.19 21.85
CA ILE A 71 -8.26 -1.64 21.63
C ILE A 71 -8.36 -1.95 20.13
N VAL A 72 -9.34 -1.34 19.44
CA VAL A 72 -9.57 -1.56 18.01
C VAL A 72 -8.37 -1.12 17.17
N ALA A 73 -7.82 0.06 17.45
CA ALA A 73 -6.65 0.61 16.79
C ALA A 73 -5.41 -0.28 16.98
N THR A 74 -5.19 -0.78 18.20
CA THR A 74 -4.04 -1.64 18.51
C THR A 74 -4.12 -2.93 17.70
N VAL A 75 -5.25 -3.63 17.76
CA VAL A 75 -5.47 -4.87 16.99
C VAL A 75 -5.33 -4.60 15.48
N GLY A 76 -5.95 -3.55 14.96
CA GLY A 76 -5.86 -3.18 13.55
C GLY A 76 -4.44 -2.88 13.09
N MET A 77 -3.67 -2.11 13.88
CA MET A 77 -2.28 -1.79 13.55
C MET A 77 -1.36 -3.00 13.68
N THR A 78 -1.62 -3.93 14.59
CA THR A 78 -0.88 -5.20 14.67
C THR A 78 -1.09 -6.03 13.41
N VAL A 79 -2.33 -6.18 12.93
CA VAL A 79 -2.63 -6.90 11.69
C VAL A 79 -1.97 -6.22 10.48
N PHE A 80 -2.05 -4.89 10.43
CA PHE A 80 -1.40 -4.12 9.37
C PHE A 80 0.11 -4.34 9.34
N LEU A 81 0.79 -4.21 10.49
CA LEU A 81 2.25 -4.39 10.59
C LEU A 81 2.67 -5.83 10.29
N ALA A 82 1.88 -6.82 10.74
CA ALA A 82 2.10 -8.22 10.39
C ALA A 82 2.02 -8.44 8.87
N GLY A 83 1.07 -7.80 8.18
CA GLY A 83 0.98 -7.82 6.72
C GLY A 83 2.20 -7.20 6.03
N VAL A 84 2.71 -6.07 6.54
CA VAL A 84 3.93 -5.43 6.01
C VAL A 84 5.15 -6.35 6.14
N LEU A 85 5.34 -6.95 7.32
CA LEU A 85 6.45 -7.88 7.58
C LEU A 85 6.33 -9.14 6.73
N LEU A 86 5.14 -9.74 6.63
CA LEU A 86 4.90 -10.91 5.81
C LEU A 86 5.24 -10.64 4.33
N ALA A 87 4.74 -9.53 3.78
CA ALA A 87 5.02 -9.16 2.40
C ALA A 87 6.53 -8.94 2.17
N THR A 88 7.19 -8.23 3.08
CA THR A 88 8.64 -7.97 3.01
C THR A 88 9.43 -9.28 3.02
N THR A 89 9.12 -10.18 3.97
CA THR A 89 9.78 -11.48 4.08
C THR A 89 9.61 -12.31 2.81
N ARG A 90 8.38 -12.42 2.28
CA ARG A 90 8.09 -13.19 1.06
C ARG A 90 8.78 -12.62 -0.16
N THR A 91 8.84 -11.29 -0.29
CA THR A 91 9.55 -10.63 -1.39
C THR A 91 11.05 -10.91 -1.33
N VAL A 92 11.69 -10.72 -0.17
CA VAL A 92 13.13 -11.00 0.00
C VAL A 92 13.44 -12.47 -0.25
N GLN A 93 12.62 -13.37 0.31
CA GLN A 93 12.76 -14.81 0.11
C GLN A 93 12.64 -15.21 -1.37
N GLY A 94 11.71 -14.58 -2.10
CA GLY A 94 11.56 -14.76 -3.54
C GLY A 94 12.78 -14.28 -4.33
N MET A 95 13.32 -13.10 -3.98
CA MET A 95 14.53 -12.55 -4.61
C MET A 95 15.76 -13.43 -4.38
N MET A 96 15.83 -14.12 -3.25
CA MET A 96 16.92 -15.06 -2.94
C MET A 96 16.76 -16.44 -3.60
N GLY A 97 15.64 -16.69 -4.31
CA GLY A 97 15.34 -18.00 -4.88
C GLY A 97 15.07 -19.09 -3.84
N LYS A 98 14.71 -18.71 -2.60
CA LYS A 98 14.49 -19.62 -1.46
C LYS A 98 13.02 -19.88 -1.15
N ALA A 99 12.11 -19.41 -1.99
CA ALA A 99 10.67 -19.56 -1.77
C ALA A 99 10.18 -21.01 -1.94
N GLY A 100 10.77 -21.76 -2.88
CA GLY A 100 10.38 -23.13 -3.23
C GLY A 100 11.36 -24.24 -2.81
N THR A 101 12.37 -23.92 -2.00
CA THR A 101 13.34 -24.91 -1.52
C THR A 101 12.83 -25.64 -0.27
N GLN A 102 13.36 -26.84 0.02
CA GLN A 102 13.02 -27.57 1.24
C GLN A 102 13.26 -26.74 2.53
N ASP A 103 14.27 -25.86 2.52
CA ASP A 103 14.58 -24.95 3.63
C ASP A 103 13.78 -23.64 3.64
N SER A 104 12.68 -23.56 2.86
CA SER A 104 11.89 -22.33 2.69
C SER A 104 11.41 -21.76 4.03
N GLU A 105 10.97 -22.60 4.97
CA GLU A 105 10.51 -22.14 6.29
C GLU A 105 11.63 -21.53 7.13
N ILE A 106 12.83 -22.14 7.11
CA ILE A 106 13.99 -21.64 7.85
C ILE A 106 14.38 -20.26 7.35
N TRP A 107 14.43 -20.08 6.02
CA TRP A 107 14.70 -18.78 5.41
C TRP A 107 13.59 -17.75 5.70
N PHE A 108 12.34 -18.17 5.66
CA PHE A 108 11.20 -17.33 6.00
C PHE A 108 11.31 -16.77 7.42
N PHE A 109 11.49 -17.64 8.43
CA PHE A 109 11.63 -17.21 9.81
C PHE A 109 12.91 -16.41 10.05
N GLY A 110 14.03 -16.80 9.43
CA GLY A 110 15.30 -16.06 9.53
C GLY A 110 15.17 -14.61 9.04
N ILE A 111 14.60 -14.39 7.85
CA ILE A 111 14.36 -13.05 7.29
C ILE A 111 13.37 -12.27 8.17
N LEU A 112 12.31 -12.93 8.65
CA LEU A 112 11.31 -12.30 9.51
C LEU A 112 11.92 -11.82 10.84
N PHE A 113 12.74 -12.64 11.51
CA PHE A 113 13.41 -12.27 12.76
C PHE A 113 14.39 -11.12 12.55
N VAL A 114 15.22 -11.19 11.50
CA VAL A 114 16.21 -10.14 11.20
C VAL A 114 15.52 -8.82 10.87
N SER A 115 14.51 -8.83 9.99
CA SER A 115 13.76 -7.62 9.64
C SER A 115 13.07 -7.04 10.87
N THR A 116 12.39 -7.86 11.68
CA THR A 116 11.74 -7.42 12.92
C THR A 116 12.74 -6.80 13.90
N ALA A 117 13.91 -7.42 14.10
CA ALA A 117 14.95 -6.89 14.98
C ALA A 117 15.44 -5.51 14.49
N VAL A 118 15.71 -5.36 13.20
CA VAL A 118 16.07 -4.07 12.59
C VAL A 118 14.98 -3.03 12.83
N PHE A 119 13.71 -3.39 12.56
CA PHE A 119 12.55 -2.52 12.77
C PHE A 119 12.46 -2.02 14.22
N ILE A 120 12.62 -2.92 15.21
CA ILE A 120 12.57 -2.56 16.62
C ILE A 120 13.74 -1.64 16.98
N ILE A 121 14.97 -1.97 16.56
CA ILE A 121 16.17 -1.21 16.91
C ILE A 121 16.06 0.23 16.41
N TYR A 122 15.83 0.45 15.11
CA TYR A 122 15.81 1.83 14.62
C TYR A 122 14.59 2.62 15.13
N SER A 123 13.46 1.95 15.35
CA SER A 123 12.24 2.61 15.83
C SER A 123 12.35 3.04 17.30
N TYR A 124 12.96 2.19 18.14
CA TYR A 124 13.15 2.47 19.57
C TYR A 124 14.09 3.66 19.80
N TRP A 125 15.24 3.68 19.12
CA TRP A 125 16.26 4.71 19.33
C TRP A 125 15.99 6.00 18.56
N GLY A 126 15.38 5.89 17.38
CA GLY A 126 15.26 7.01 16.45
C GLY A 126 13.97 7.82 16.57
N GLY A 127 12.93 7.25 17.18
CA GLY A 127 11.62 7.89 17.32
C GLY A 127 11.01 8.37 15.99
N ILE A 128 10.13 9.37 16.07
CA ILE A 128 9.38 9.88 14.90
C ILE A 128 10.29 10.50 13.83
N ILE A 129 11.42 11.11 14.21
CA ILE A 129 12.34 11.76 13.26
C ILE A 129 13.05 10.70 12.40
N ALA A 130 13.52 9.61 13.00
CA ALA A 130 14.11 8.51 12.25
C ALA A 130 13.08 7.81 11.36
N ALA A 131 11.84 7.63 11.84
CA ALA A 131 10.75 7.11 11.03
C ALA A 131 10.52 7.97 9.78
N ILE A 132 10.41 9.30 9.93
CA ILE A 132 10.23 10.21 8.79
C ILE A 132 11.39 10.11 7.78
N ARG A 133 12.63 10.05 8.26
CA ARG A 133 13.82 9.95 7.38
C ARG A 133 13.88 8.62 6.63
N THR A 134 13.60 7.52 7.33
CA THR A 134 13.59 6.17 6.72
C THR A 134 12.45 6.03 5.72
N ASP A 135 11.24 6.49 6.05
CA ASP A 135 10.08 6.51 5.15
C ASP A 135 10.37 7.33 3.88
N MET A 136 11.06 8.48 4.01
CA MET A 136 11.43 9.29 2.86
C MET A 136 12.36 8.53 1.91
N ILE A 137 13.42 7.92 2.44
CA ILE A 137 14.39 7.15 1.64
C ILE A 137 13.71 5.94 1.00
N GLN A 138 12.95 5.16 1.79
CA GLN A 138 12.22 3.98 1.29
C GLN A 138 11.21 4.37 0.20
N GLY A 139 10.49 5.49 0.39
CA GLY A 139 9.56 6.01 -0.61
C GLY A 139 10.25 6.34 -1.94
N LEU A 140 11.41 7.01 -1.89
CA LEU A 140 12.19 7.32 -3.09
C LEU A 140 12.71 6.05 -3.79
N MET A 141 13.18 5.07 -3.02
CA MET A 141 13.62 3.78 -3.55
C MET A 141 12.49 3.04 -4.25
N ILE A 142 11.28 3.02 -3.67
CA ILE A 142 10.10 2.39 -4.30
C ILE A 142 9.76 3.09 -5.62
N ILE A 143 9.81 4.42 -5.67
CA ILE A 143 9.55 5.17 -6.91
C ILE A 143 10.60 4.81 -7.97
N ALA A 144 11.88 4.89 -7.64
CA ALA A 144 12.96 4.57 -8.57
C ALA A 144 12.86 3.13 -9.11
N LEU A 145 12.66 2.16 -8.22
CA LEU A 145 12.47 0.75 -8.60
C LEU A 145 11.24 0.56 -9.49
N SER A 146 10.15 1.30 -9.24
CA SER A 146 8.96 1.24 -10.09
C SER A 146 9.24 1.68 -11.53
N PHE A 147 9.98 2.79 -11.70
CA PHE A 147 10.36 3.29 -13.02
C PHE A 147 11.38 2.39 -13.74
N ILE A 148 12.23 1.68 -13.00
CA ILE A 148 13.18 0.72 -13.57
C ILE A 148 12.49 -0.60 -13.96
N ALA A 149 11.58 -1.09 -13.12
CA ALA A 149 10.94 -2.40 -13.33
C ALA A 149 9.98 -2.40 -14.52
N ILE A 150 9.22 -1.32 -14.75
CA ILE A 150 8.16 -1.28 -15.79
C ILE A 150 8.74 -1.51 -17.20
N PRO A 151 9.78 -0.78 -17.66
CA PRO A 151 10.37 -1.00 -18.97
C PRO A 151 10.98 -2.41 -19.11
N VAL A 152 11.65 -2.90 -18.08
CA VAL A 152 12.25 -4.24 -18.08
C VAL A 152 11.18 -5.32 -18.23
N ALA A 153 10.06 -5.20 -17.52
CA ALA A 153 8.95 -6.14 -17.62
C ALA A 153 8.28 -6.09 -19.00
N LEU A 154 8.03 -4.89 -19.54
CA LEU A 154 7.45 -4.72 -20.87
C LEU A 154 8.35 -5.31 -21.97
N GLY A 155 9.68 -5.18 -21.83
CA GLY A 155 10.64 -5.79 -22.75
C GLY A 155 10.62 -7.32 -22.78
N ARG A 156 10.04 -8.00 -21.77
CA ARG A 156 9.90 -9.46 -21.72
C ARG A 156 8.61 -9.99 -22.36
N VAL A 157 7.70 -9.10 -22.76
CA VAL A 157 6.37 -9.44 -23.31
C VAL A 157 6.08 -8.67 -24.60
N ASP A 158 7.12 -8.34 -25.37
CA ASP A 158 7.03 -7.58 -26.64
C ASP A 158 6.29 -6.24 -26.50
N GLY A 159 6.50 -5.58 -25.36
CA GLY A 159 5.94 -4.28 -25.04
C GLY A 159 4.45 -4.33 -24.65
N LEU A 160 3.82 -3.15 -24.67
CA LEU A 160 2.40 -3.01 -24.30
C LEU A 160 1.48 -3.72 -25.29
N ALA A 161 1.86 -3.76 -26.57
CA ALA A 161 1.11 -4.43 -27.62
C ALA A 161 1.13 -5.96 -27.43
N GLY A 162 2.31 -6.55 -27.21
CA GLY A 162 2.43 -7.98 -26.96
C GLY A 162 1.71 -8.44 -25.69
N MET A 163 1.80 -7.66 -24.61
CA MET A 163 1.02 -7.91 -23.38
C MET A 163 -0.48 -7.91 -23.67
N ARG A 164 -1.00 -6.91 -24.39
CA ARG A 164 -2.44 -6.83 -24.71
C ARG A 164 -2.91 -7.95 -25.63
N ALA A 165 -2.09 -8.35 -26.61
CA ALA A 165 -2.40 -9.46 -27.50
C ALA A 165 -2.47 -10.79 -26.73
N THR A 166 -1.48 -11.05 -25.87
CA THR A 166 -1.41 -12.26 -25.05
C THR A 166 -2.61 -12.38 -24.11
N LEU A 167 -2.94 -11.29 -23.40
CA LEU A 167 -4.05 -11.27 -22.45
C LEU A 167 -5.42 -11.22 -23.13
N GLY A 168 -5.53 -10.57 -24.29
CA GLY A 168 -6.77 -10.49 -25.06
C GLY A 168 -7.12 -11.77 -25.82
N ALA A 169 -6.14 -12.66 -26.04
CA ALA A 169 -6.35 -13.99 -26.59
C ALA A 169 -6.91 -14.98 -25.55
N GLN A 170 -6.86 -14.64 -24.25
CA GLN A 170 -7.45 -15.46 -23.20
C GLN A 170 -8.94 -15.15 -23.04
N GLU A 171 -9.73 -16.16 -22.67
CA GLU A 171 -11.18 -15.99 -22.44
C GLU A 171 -11.49 -15.09 -21.21
N GLY A 172 -10.52 -14.91 -20.31
CA GLY A 172 -10.64 -14.02 -19.16
C GLY A 172 -10.59 -12.55 -19.58
N SER A 173 -11.51 -11.73 -19.09
CA SER A 173 -11.55 -10.28 -19.33
C SER A 173 -10.46 -9.52 -18.56
N TYR A 174 -9.20 -9.95 -18.67
CA TYR A 174 -8.06 -9.45 -17.90
C TYR A 174 -7.74 -7.97 -18.17
N LEU A 175 -8.20 -7.42 -19.29
CA LEU A 175 -8.00 -6.02 -19.64
C LEU A 175 -9.19 -5.12 -19.23
N SER A 176 -10.31 -5.69 -18.80
CA SER A 176 -11.44 -4.90 -18.33
C SER A 176 -11.11 -4.22 -17.01
N LEU A 177 -11.45 -2.93 -16.93
CA LEU A 177 -11.34 -2.15 -15.71
C LEU A 177 -12.47 -2.46 -14.71
N PHE A 178 -13.56 -3.07 -15.15
CA PHE A 178 -14.68 -3.44 -14.30
C PHE A 178 -15.03 -4.91 -14.51
N ASP A 179 -15.13 -5.64 -13.42
CA ASP A 179 -15.50 -7.05 -13.43
C ASP A 179 -16.77 -7.21 -12.57
N PRO A 180 -17.89 -7.71 -13.14
CA PRO A 180 -19.12 -7.95 -12.39
C PRO A 180 -18.93 -8.87 -11.17
N THR A 181 -17.94 -9.76 -11.18
CA THR A 181 -17.72 -10.77 -10.13
C THR A 181 -16.96 -10.22 -8.93
N HIS A 182 -15.93 -9.40 -9.16
CA HIS A 182 -15.03 -8.92 -8.10
C HIS A 182 -15.14 -7.40 -7.84
N PHE A 183 -15.28 -6.59 -8.89
CA PHE A 183 -15.29 -5.12 -8.80
C PHE A 183 -16.46 -4.52 -9.59
N SER A 184 -17.69 -4.89 -9.17
CA SER A 184 -18.90 -4.26 -9.70
C SER A 184 -18.88 -2.75 -9.43
N LEU A 185 -19.53 -1.97 -10.28
CA LEU A 185 -19.63 -0.51 -10.13
C LEU A 185 -20.19 -0.13 -8.74
N LEU A 186 -21.17 -0.89 -8.23
CA LEU A 186 -21.75 -0.67 -6.91
C LEU A 186 -20.73 -0.93 -5.80
N THR A 187 -19.96 -2.02 -5.88
CA THR A 187 -18.89 -2.34 -4.93
C THR A 187 -17.84 -1.24 -4.91
N VAL A 188 -17.42 -0.77 -6.09
CA VAL A 188 -16.48 0.35 -6.22
C VAL A 188 -17.04 1.61 -5.56
N MET A 189 -18.29 1.99 -5.83
CA MET A 189 -18.91 3.17 -5.21
C MET A 189 -18.97 3.06 -3.68
N LEU A 190 -19.40 1.92 -3.14
CA LEU A 190 -19.47 1.70 -1.68
C LEU A 190 -18.08 1.76 -1.02
N LEU A 191 -17.08 1.16 -1.65
CA LEU A 191 -15.69 1.23 -1.17
C LEU A 191 -15.16 2.67 -1.18
N CYS A 192 -15.51 3.45 -2.20
CA CYS A 192 -15.09 4.84 -2.33
C CYS A 192 -15.73 5.76 -1.28
N ILE A 193 -16.94 5.45 -0.81
CA ILE A 193 -17.59 6.19 0.30
C ILE A 193 -17.00 5.77 1.65
N ASN A 194 -16.73 4.47 1.84
CA ASN A 194 -16.19 3.95 3.09
C ASN A 194 -14.74 4.38 3.34
N ALA A 195 -13.90 4.39 2.29
CA ALA A 195 -12.46 4.61 2.42
C ALA A 195 -12.09 5.94 3.12
N PRO A 196 -12.65 7.12 2.77
CA PRO A 196 -12.34 8.38 3.45
C PRO A 196 -12.73 8.38 4.95
N LEU A 197 -13.84 7.71 5.29
CA LEU A 197 -14.29 7.58 6.69
C LEU A 197 -13.30 6.73 7.50
N THR A 198 -12.83 5.63 6.89
CA THR A 198 -11.83 4.76 7.51
C THR A 198 -10.47 5.46 7.64
N ALA A 199 -10.09 6.32 6.69
CA ALA A 199 -8.83 7.08 6.79
C ALA A 199 -8.76 7.93 8.07
N LEU A 200 -9.87 8.57 8.46
CA LEU A 200 -9.95 9.41 9.66
C LEU A 200 -9.73 8.62 10.96
N ALA A 201 -10.06 7.32 10.96
CA ALA A 201 -9.89 6.47 12.13
C ALA A 201 -8.44 5.97 12.30
N PHE A 202 -7.56 6.13 11.31
CA PHE A 202 -6.21 5.58 11.40
C PHE A 202 -5.34 6.29 12.45
N PRO A 203 -4.69 5.54 13.37
CA PRO A 203 -3.87 6.13 14.43
C PRO A 203 -2.69 6.96 13.91
N HIS A 204 -2.08 6.50 12.82
CA HIS A 204 -0.92 7.16 12.20
C HIS A 204 -1.28 8.45 11.44
N LEU A 205 -2.57 8.75 11.25
CA LEU A 205 -2.99 9.97 10.57
C LEU A 205 -2.52 11.23 11.33
N MET A 206 -2.64 11.20 12.67
CA MET A 206 -2.21 12.30 13.53
C MET A 206 -0.71 12.60 13.36
N SER A 207 0.14 11.57 13.40
CA SER A 207 1.59 11.76 13.28
C SER A 207 1.99 12.27 11.90
N VAL A 208 1.39 11.74 10.83
CA VAL A 208 1.68 12.16 9.44
C VAL A 208 1.24 13.61 9.19
N CYS A 209 0.04 13.99 9.62
CA CYS A 209 -0.46 15.36 9.43
C CYS A 209 0.21 16.38 10.37
N ALA A 210 0.67 15.96 11.56
CA ALA A 210 1.35 16.83 12.52
C ALA A 210 2.85 17.02 12.23
N ALA A 211 3.48 16.15 11.42
CA ALA A 211 4.90 16.21 11.13
C ALA A 211 5.35 17.47 10.34
N GLY A 212 4.42 18.13 9.63
CA GLY A 212 4.71 19.38 8.91
C GLY A 212 4.86 20.59 9.84
N ARG A 213 5.64 21.61 9.45
CA ARG A 213 5.77 22.86 10.23
C ARG A 213 4.55 23.74 10.07
N THR A 214 3.93 23.74 8.89
CA THR A 214 2.77 24.56 8.55
C THR A 214 1.56 23.73 8.13
N GLU A 215 0.36 24.31 8.22
CA GLU A 215 -0.85 23.67 7.66
C GLU A 215 -0.71 23.43 6.15
N TRP A 216 -0.06 24.34 5.44
CA TRP A 216 0.17 24.24 4.00
C TRP A 216 1.06 23.04 3.65
N GLU A 217 2.19 22.88 4.34
CA GLU A 217 3.07 21.72 4.16
C GLU A 217 2.34 20.40 4.40
N GLY A 218 1.49 20.33 5.44
CA GLY A 218 0.68 19.14 5.72
C GLY A 218 -0.31 18.83 4.60
N ARG A 219 -1.01 19.85 4.07
CA ARG A 219 -1.95 19.69 2.94
C ARG A 219 -1.25 19.18 1.69
N VAL A 220 -0.14 19.82 1.32
CA VAL A 220 0.64 19.47 0.14
C VAL A 220 1.21 18.05 0.31
N GLY A 221 1.90 17.77 1.41
CA GLY A 221 2.53 16.48 1.66
C GLY A 221 1.54 15.31 1.70
N PHE A 222 0.41 15.47 2.40
CA PHE A 222 -0.57 14.42 2.55
C PHE A 222 -1.36 14.17 1.25
N THR A 223 -1.79 15.23 0.57
CA THR A 223 -2.60 15.12 -0.65
C THR A 223 -1.75 14.64 -1.83
N TYR A 224 -0.69 15.37 -2.19
CA TYR A 224 0.15 15.00 -3.32
C TYR A 224 0.93 13.71 -3.07
N GLY A 225 1.26 13.42 -1.81
CA GLY A 225 1.86 12.13 -1.44
C GLY A 225 0.96 10.93 -1.74
N ASN A 226 -0.37 11.08 -1.57
CA ASN A 226 -1.34 10.06 -1.94
C ASN A 226 -1.60 10.02 -3.45
N ILE A 227 -1.64 11.17 -4.14
CA ILE A 227 -1.75 11.23 -5.61
C ILE A 227 -0.57 10.51 -6.26
N LEU A 228 0.65 10.79 -5.82
CA LEU A 228 1.86 10.12 -6.30
C LEU A 228 1.77 8.60 -6.09
N LYS A 229 1.21 8.15 -4.96
CA LYS A 229 0.94 6.73 -4.71
C LYS A 229 -0.01 6.14 -5.76
N ARG A 230 -1.05 6.87 -6.18
CA ARG A 230 -1.98 6.41 -7.22
C ARG A 230 -1.30 6.24 -8.58
N ILE A 231 -0.42 7.16 -8.95
CA ILE A 231 0.36 7.04 -10.19
C ILE A 231 1.24 5.79 -10.14
N CYS A 232 1.95 5.54 -9.04
CA CYS A 232 2.75 4.33 -8.90
C CYS A 232 1.91 3.04 -8.96
N THR A 233 0.71 3.03 -8.39
CA THR A 233 -0.16 1.84 -8.44
C THR A 233 -0.60 1.46 -9.85
N ILE A 234 -0.69 2.42 -10.79
CA ILE A 234 -0.91 2.12 -12.21
C ILE A 234 0.25 1.30 -12.76
N GLY A 235 1.48 1.76 -12.50
CA GLY A 235 2.69 1.06 -12.89
C GLY A 235 2.79 -0.35 -12.30
N TRP A 236 2.43 -0.51 -11.02
CA TRP A 236 2.43 -1.83 -10.36
C TRP A 236 1.36 -2.77 -10.92
N CYS A 237 0.20 -2.25 -11.30
CA CYS A 237 -0.82 -3.03 -12.00
C CYS A 237 -0.30 -3.53 -13.35
N VAL A 238 0.36 -2.65 -14.12
CA VAL A 238 1.00 -3.03 -15.39
C VAL A 238 2.07 -4.09 -15.17
N LEU A 239 2.89 -3.98 -14.13
CA LEU A 239 3.88 -5.01 -13.78
C LEU A 239 3.25 -6.37 -13.52
N GLY A 240 2.12 -6.42 -12.79
CA GLY A 240 1.39 -7.66 -12.56
C GLY A 240 0.82 -8.27 -13.84
N LEU A 241 0.29 -7.43 -14.74
CA LEU A 241 -0.21 -7.88 -16.06
C LEU A 241 0.93 -8.37 -16.98
N CYS A 242 2.07 -7.70 -16.99
CA CYS A 242 3.26 -8.16 -17.71
C CYS A 242 3.73 -9.52 -17.18
N TRP A 243 3.72 -9.70 -15.86
CA TRP A 243 4.07 -10.97 -15.25
C TRP A 243 3.10 -12.09 -15.64
N LEU A 244 1.79 -11.83 -15.62
CA LEU A 244 0.77 -12.78 -16.09
C LEU A 244 0.98 -13.14 -17.57
N ALA A 245 1.18 -12.15 -18.44
CA ALA A 245 1.45 -12.40 -19.86
C ALA A 245 2.73 -13.23 -20.07
N TYR A 246 3.78 -12.96 -19.29
CA TYR A 246 5.02 -13.75 -19.32
C TYR A 246 4.78 -15.20 -18.89
N LEU A 247 3.99 -15.44 -17.83
CA LEU A 247 3.63 -16.79 -17.39
C LEU A 247 2.86 -17.56 -18.47
N ILE A 248 1.92 -16.89 -19.15
CA ILE A 248 1.15 -17.49 -20.24
C ILE A 248 2.08 -17.87 -21.40
N ASN A 249 2.95 -16.94 -21.82
CA ASN A 249 3.90 -17.19 -22.92
C ASN A 249 4.92 -18.28 -22.60
N SER A 250 5.24 -18.48 -21.32
CA SER A 250 6.16 -19.53 -20.87
C SER A 250 5.45 -20.85 -20.50
N GLY A 251 4.13 -20.94 -20.65
CA GLY A 251 3.35 -22.13 -20.30
C GLY A 251 3.36 -22.47 -18.79
N SER A 252 3.68 -21.48 -17.95
CA SER A 252 3.78 -21.61 -16.49
C SER A 252 2.65 -20.88 -15.75
N ALA A 253 1.62 -20.46 -16.48
CA ALA A 253 0.41 -19.81 -15.95
C ALA A 253 -0.54 -20.80 -15.28
#